data_AF-A0A1F6LRN6-F1
#
_entry.id   AF-A0A1F6LRN6-F1
#
_cell.length_a   1.000
_cell.length_b   1.000
_cell.length_c   1.000
_cell.angle_alpha   90.00
_cell.angle_beta   90.00
_cell.angle_gamma   90.00
#
_symmetry.space_group_name_H-M   'P 1'
#
loop_
_entity.id
_entity.type
_entity.pdbx_description
1 polymer ?
#
loop_
_entity_poly.entity_id
_entity_poly.type
_entity_poly.pdbx_seq_one_letter_code
_entity_poly.pdbx_strand_id
1 'polypeptide(L)'
;MHDALVVVDGRIVRGLQQGRTIGFPTINIAYEGELRAPAGVHAARVTLADGVLNGAAVVGGDFVESVAPKLEVYLLGDTKRERYGELARVELLQQVSELQKIVDVDVLRQKIIADVAAVEKYFS
;
A
#
# COMPACT_ATOMS: atom_id res chain seq x y z
N MET A 1 -10.35 13.70 13.79
CA MET A 1 -9.23 12.73 13.85
C MET A 1 -9.83 11.38 13.52
N HIS A 2 -9.37 10.73 12.46
CA HIS A 2 -9.75 9.34 12.20
C HIS A 2 -8.76 8.47 12.97
N ASP A 3 -9.26 7.60 13.84
CA ASP A 3 -8.41 6.65 14.56
C ASP A 3 -7.89 5.59 13.58
N ALA A 4 -6.61 5.24 13.71
CA ALA A 4 -6.03 4.16 12.91
C ALA A 4 -6.63 2.81 13.34
N LEU A 5 -7.11 2.03 12.37
CA LEU A 5 -7.65 0.69 12.61
C LEU A 5 -6.53 -0.28 12.97
N VAL A 6 -5.36 -0.13 12.33
CA VAL A 6 -4.17 -0.95 12.56
C VAL A 6 -2.92 -0.11 12.31
N VAL A 7 -1.88 -0.34 13.11
CA VAL A 7 -0.56 0.25 12.93
C VAL A 7 0.46 -0.85 12.69
N VAL A 8 1.29 -0.70 11.66
CA VAL A 8 2.34 -1.63 11.28
C VAL A 8 3.67 -0.89 11.26
N ASP A 9 4.62 -1.35 12.07
CA ASP A 9 6.01 -0.92 12.02
C ASP A 9 6.82 -1.94 11.22
N GLY A 10 7.61 -1.48 10.25
CA GLY A 10 8.36 -2.39 9.39
C GLY A 10 9.47 -1.72 8.60
N ARG A 11 10.15 -2.53 7.79
CA ARG A 11 11.23 -2.09 6.90
C ARG A 11 10.77 -2.14 5.45
N ILE A 12 11.14 -1.12 4.68
CA ILE A 12 10.89 -1.09 3.24
C ILE A 12 11.83 -2.09 2.54
N VAL A 13 11.27 -3.07 1.84
CA VAL A 13 11.98 -4.14 1.13
C VAL A 13 11.68 -4.16 -0.35
N ARG A 14 12.50 -4.87 -1.13
CA ARG A 14 12.27 -5.09 -2.56
C ARG A 14 11.18 -6.16 -2.74
N GLY A 15 10.06 -5.80 -3.36
CA GLY A 15 9.04 -6.73 -3.84
C GLY A 15 9.24 -7.10 -5.32
N LEU A 16 8.17 -7.58 -5.97
CA LEU A 16 8.19 -7.94 -7.41
C LEU A 16 8.24 -6.72 -8.35
N GLN A 17 8.05 -5.51 -7.83
CA GLN A 17 8.13 -4.24 -8.57
C GLN A 17 7.18 -4.12 -9.78
N GLN A 18 6.15 -4.97 -9.87
CA GLN A 18 5.20 -5.00 -10.99
C GLN A 18 4.43 -3.67 -11.12
N GLY A 19 4.09 -3.01 -10.02
CA GLY A 19 3.44 -1.69 -10.06
C GLY A 19 4.23 -0.64 -10.84
N ARG A 20 5.56 -0.74 -10.91
CA ARG A 20 6.41 0.21 -11.66
C ARG A 20 6.12 0.17 -13.16
N THR A 21 5.83 -1.00 -13.73
CA THR A 21 5.62 -1.14 -15.19
C THR A 21 4.32 -0.49 -15.64
N ILE A 22 3.35 -0.32 -14.71
CA ILE A 22 2.06 0.32 -14.96
C ILE A 22 1.94 1.72 -14.32
N GLY A 23 3.04 2.28 -13.79
CA GLY A 23 3.07 3.65 -13.27
C GLY A 23 2.60 3.84 -11.83
N PHE A 24 2.45 2.76 -11.06
CA PHE A 24 2.10 2.78 -9.63
C PHE A 24 3.18 2.10 -8.79
N PRO A 25 4.38 2.70 -8.66
CA PRO A 25 5.46 2.14 -7.84
C PRO A 25 5.05 2.00 -6.38
N THR A 26 5.02 0.77 -5.85
CA THR A 26 4.75 0.50 -4.43
C THR A 26 6.04 0.28 -3.63
N ILE A 27 6.02 0.70 -2.37
CA ILE A 27 6.93 0.18 -1.35
C ILE A 27 6.33 -1.08 -0.75
N ASN A 28 7.16 -2.06 -0.41
CA ASN A 28 6.74 -3.29 0.26
C ASN A 28 7.23 -3.22 1.71
N ILE A 29 6.37 -3.49 2.68
CA ILE A 29 6.71 -3.43 4.10
C ILE A 29 6.93 -4.84 4.62
N ALA A 30 8.15 -5.15 5.05
CA ALA A 30 8.44 -6.34 5.85
C ALA A 30 8.21 -6.00 7.33
N TYR A 31 7.35 -6.79 7.99
CA TYR A 31 7.00 -6.64 9.39
C TYR A 31 6.90 -8.01 10.06
N GLU A 32 6.97 -8.01 11.39
CA GLU A 32 6.79 -9.20 12.21
C GLU A 32 5.34 -9.32 12.70
N GLY A 33 4.86 -10.55 12.89
CA GLY A 33 3.53 -10.83 13.42
C GLY A 33 2.42 -10.87 12.37
N GLU A 34 1.18 -10.90 12.86
CA GLU A 34 -0.03 -10.97 12.02
C GLU A 34 -0.62 -9.58 11.78
N LEU A 35 -0.90 -9.25 10.52
CA LEU A 35 -1.66 -8.06 10.15
C LEU A 35 -3.16 -8.34 10.22
N ARG A 36 -3.82 -7.82 11.26
CA ARG A 36 -5.26 -7.99 11.50
C ARG A 36 -6.08 -6.87 10.84
N ALA A 37 -5.95 -6.72 9.53
CA ALA A 37 -6.76 -5.79 8.73
C ALA A 37 -7.52 -6.56 7.62
N PRO A 38 -8.74 -6.11 7.25
CA PRO A 38 -9.45 -6.68 6.10
C PRO A 38 -8.60 -6.61 4.83
N ALA A 39 -8.62 -7.68 4.04
CA ALA A 39 -7.97 -7.67 2.73
C ALA A 39 -8.63 -6.64 1.81
N GLY A 40 -7.83 -5.76 1.21
CA GLY A 40 -8.34 -4.67 0.39
C GLY A 40 -7.34 -3.53 0.21
N VAL A 41 -7.82 -2.46 -0.40
CA VAL A 41 -7.09 -1.19 -0.47
C VAL A 41 -7.57 -0.27 0.63
N HIS A 42 -6.64 0.31 1.37
CA HIS A 42 -6.87 1.20 2.49
C HIS A 42 -6.22 2.55 2.24
N ALA A 43 -6.88 3.62 2.68
CA ALA A 43 -6.20 4.88 2.93
C ALA A 43 -5.24 4.69 4.11
N ALA A 44 -3.99 5.11 3.93
CA ALA A 44 -2.95 4.93 4.92
C ALA A 44 -2.16 6.21 5.14
N ARG A 45 -1.70 6.41 6.37
CA ARG A 45 -0.67 7.40 6.70
C ARG A 45 0.64 6.66 6.93
N VAL A 46 1.70 7.12 6.29
CA VAL A 46 3.02 6.51 6.34
C VAL A 46 4.02 7.49 6.92
N THR A 47 4.55 7.17 8.10
CA THR A 47 5.63 7.92 8.71
C THR A 47 6.96 7.31 8.31
N LEU A 48 7.84 8.15 7.76
CA LEU A 48 9.18 7.85 7.27
C LEU A 48 10.19 8.74 8.00
N ALA A 49 11.48 8.50 7.79
CA ALA A 49 12.54 9.29 8.42
C ALA A 49 12.53 10.78 8.00
N ASP A 50 12.05 11.08 6.79
CA ASP A 50 12.04 12.42 6.19
C ASP A 50 10.67 13.12 6.24
N GLY A 51 9.67 12.50 6.85
CA GLY A 51 8.35 13.10 7.00
C GLY A 51 7.21 12.09 6.98
N VAL A 52 6.00 12.62 6.84
CA VAL A 52 4.77 11.83 6.77
C VAL A 52 4.14 11.99 5.40
N LEU A 53 3.79 10.88 4.77
CA LEU A 53 3.08 10.84 3.49
C LEU A 53 1.77 10.09 3.65
N ASN A 54 0.81 10.39 2.78
CA ASN A 54 -0.40 9.58 2.63
C ASN A 54 -0.15 8.51 1.57
N GLY A 55 -0.90 7.41 1.61
CA GLY A 55 -0.72 6.32 0.66
C GLY A 55 -1.95 5.45 0.48
N ALA A 56 -2.00 4.76 -0.65
CA ALA A 56 -2.93 3.66 -0.89
C ALA A 56 -2.23 2.35 -0.49
N ALA A 57 -2.67 1.74 0.60
CA ALA A 57 -2.11 0.51 1.14
C ALA A 57 -2.92 -0.70 0.71
N VAL A 58 -2.28 -1.68 0.07
CA VAL A 58 -2.85 -2.97 -0.28
C VAL A 58 -2.51 -3.96 0.84
N VAL A 59 -3.54 -4.52 1.46
CA VAL A 59 -3.43 -5.56 2.49
C VAL A 59 -3.84 -6.90 1.89
N GLY A 60 -2.93 -7.88 1.91
CA GLY A 60 -3.18 -9.25 1.43
C GLY A 60 -2.98 -9.42 -0.08
N GLY A 61 -3.65 -10.42 -0.66
CA GLY A 61 -3.57 -10.74 -2.08
C GLY A 61 -2.65 -11.93 -2.38
N ASP A 62 -3.17 -13.14 -2.20
CA ASP A 62 -2.48 -14.40 -2.52
C ASP A 62 -2.75 -14.85 -3.97
N PHE A 63 -2.96 -13.91 -4.90
CA PHE A 63 -3.12 -14.26 -6.32
C PHE A 63 -1.83 -14.78 -6.97
N VAL A 64 -0.72 -14.68 -6.26
CA VAL A 64 0.59 -15.28 -6.56
C VAL A 64 1.11 -15.88 -5.27
N GLU A 65 1.41 -17.18 -5.27
CA GLU A 65 2.00 -17.91 -4.13
C GLU A 65 3.22 -17.16 -3.61
N SER A 66 3.10 -16.53 -2.45
CA SER A 66 4.25 -16.02 -1.71
C SER A 66 3.99 -16.19 -0.22
N VAL A 67 5.04 -16.55 0.51
CA VAL A 67 4.97 -17.07 1.88
C VAL A 67 4.88 -15.96 2.95
N ALA A 68 4.91 -14.68 2.56
CA ALA A 68 4.96 -13.55 3.50
C ALA A 68 3.72 -12.65 3.39
N PRO A 69 3.21 -12.10 4.51
CA PRO A 69 2.14 -11.12 4.49
C PRO A 69 2.50 -9.90 3.62
N LYS A 70 1.65 -9.59 2.64
CA LYS A 70 1.85 -8.47 1.72
C LYS A 70 1.21 -7.20 2.28
N LEU A 71 2.03 -6.26 2.73
CA LEU A 71 1.63 -4.87 2.87
C LEU A 71 2.40 -4.06 1.84
N GLU A 72 1.70 -3.64 0.79
CA GLU A 72 2.24 -2.77 -0.25
C GLU A 72 1.63 -1.39 -0.12
N VAL A 73 2.41 -0.32 -0.31
CA VAL A 73 1.89 1.04 -0.25
C VAL A 73 2.34 1.83 -1.47
N TYR A 74 1.38 2.40 -2.19
CA TYR A 74 1.64 3.47 -3.15
C TYR A 74 1.64 4.80 -2.40
N LEU A 75 2.80 5.44 -2.28
CA LEU A 75 2.96 6.72 -1.59
C LEU A 75 2.50 7.88 -2.48
N LEU A 76 1.52 8.65 -2.02
CA LEU A 76 0.99 9.79 -2.76
C LEU A 76 2.01 10.94 -2.76
N GLY A 77 2.33 11.43 -3.95
CA GLY A 77 3.25 12.57 -4.13
C GLY A 77 4.72 12.27 -3.84
N ASP A 78 5.11 11.02 -3.61
CA ASP A 78 6.52 10.68 -3.39
C ASP A 78 7.32 10.78 -4.70
N THR A 79 8.43 11.51 -4.64
CA THR A 79 9.34 11.71 -5.78
C THR A 79 10.62 10.89 -5.67
N LYS A 80 10.84 10.22 -4.54
CA LYS A 80 12.01 9.37 -4.34
C LYS A 80 11.86 8.05 -5.09
N ARG A 81 12.91 7.66 -5.81
CA ARG A 81 12.91 6.43 -6.63
C ARG A 81 13.12 5.14 -5.82
N GLU A 82 13.89 5.20 -4.74
CA GLU A 82 14.16 4.04 -3.88
C GLU A 82 14.18 4.46 -2.41
N ARG A 83 13.49 3.68 -1.56
CA ARG A 83 13.44 3.84 -0.09
C ARG A 83 13.86 2.56 0.65
N TYR A 84 14.53 1.65 -0.05
CA TYR A 84 14.85 0.32 0.50
C TYR A 84 15.74 0.43 1.74
N GLY A 85 15.41 -0.36 2.75
CA GLY A 85 16.12 -0.34 4.03
C GLY A 85 15.62 0.73 4.99
N GLU A 86 14.82 1.71 4.57
CA GLU A 86 14.21 2.67 5.49
C GLU A 86 13.17 1.99 6.40
N LEU A 87 13.01 2.51 7.61
CA LEU A 87 11.90 2.15 8.49
C LEU A 87 10.66 2.95 8.10
N ALA A 88 9.51 2.29 8.18
CA ALA A 88 8.22 2.90 7.93
C ALA A 88 7.23 2.47 9.02
N ARG A 89 6.45 3.43 9.51
CA ARG A 89 5.24 3.17 10.28
C ARG A 89 4.04 3.44 9.39
N VAL A 90 3.22 2.42 9.17
CA VAL A 90 2.00 2.50 8.35
C VAL A 90 0.78 2.42 9.26
N GLU A 91 -0.01 3.49 9.27
CA GLU A 91 -1.30 3.55 9.93
C GLU A 91 -2.39 3.30 8.88
N LEU A 92 -3.09 2.17 8.97
CA LEU A 92 -4.25 1.87 8.13
C LEU A 92 -5.48 2.57 8.70
N LEU A 93 -6.12 3.42 7.89
CA LEU A 93 -7.18 4.31 8.36
C LEU A 93 -8.57 3.82 7.95
N GLN A 94 -8.82 3.65 6.65
CA GLN A 94 -10.12 3.24 6.13
C GLN A 94 -9.95 2.39 4.87
N GLN A 95 -10.68 1.27 4.81
CA GLN A 95 -10.81 0.49 3.58
C GLN A 95 -11.62 1.26 2.54
N VAL A 96 -11.06 1.46 1.36
CA VAL A 96 -11.74 2.13 0.23
C VAL A 96 -12.25 1.14 -0.82
N SER A 97 -11.68 -0.06 -0.88
CA SER A 97 -12.13 -1.11 -1.79
C SER A 97 -11.66 -2.52 -1.38
N GLU A 98 -12.34 -3.53 -1.91
CA GLU A 98 -11.94 -4.95 -1.79
C GLU A 98 -10.92 -5.34 -2.86
N LEU A 99 -10.16 -6.40 -2.61
CA LEU A 99 -9.28 -7.01 -3.61
C LEU A 99 -10.09 -7.74 -4.68
N GLN A 100 -9.62 -7.69 -5.91
CA GLN A 100 -10.24 -8.38 -7.04
C GLN A 100 -9.16 -9.07 -7.87
N LYS A 101 -9.43 -10.31 -8.30
CA LYS A 101 -8.56 -11.01 -9.25
C LYS A 101 -8.82 -10.45 -10.64
N ILE A 102 -7.88 -9.67 -11.17
CA ILE A 102 -7.97 -9.05 -12.49
C ILE A 102 -6.81 -9.56 -13.34
N VAL A 103 -7.13 -10.19 -14.48
CA VAL A 103 -6.14 -10.76 -15.41
C VAL A 103 -5.76 -9.79 -16.54
N ASP A 104 -6.65 -8.85 -16.86
CA ASP A 104 -6.45 -7.86 -17.90
C ASP A 104 -5.71 -6.64 -17.33
N VAL A 105 -4.60 -6.25 -17.97
CA VAL A 105 -3.72 -5.16 -17.49
C VAL A 105 -4.41 -3.81 -17.54
N ASP A 106 -5.26 -3.55 -18.54
CA ASP A 106 -5.95 -2.27 -18.67
C ASP A 106 -7.05 -2.15 -17.61
N VAL A 107 -7.79 -3.23 -17.35
CA VAL A 107 -8.77 -3.29 -16.26
C VAL A 107 -8.09 -3.12 -14.90
N LEU A 108 -6.93 -3.77 -14.69
CA LEU A 108 -6.15 -3.63 -13.46
C LEU A 108 -5.70 -2.18 -13.27
N ARG A 109 -5.18 -1.55 -14.32
CA ARG A 109 -4.76 -0.15 -14.31
C ARG A 109 -5.93 0.78 -13.95
N GLN A 110 -7.10 0.59 -14.55
CA GLN A 110 -8.30 1.38 -14.26
C GLN A 110 -8.74 1.23 -12.80
N LYS A 111 -8.71 0.01 -12.26
CA LYS A 111 -9.03 -0.24 -10.86
C LYS A 111 -8.07 0.49 -9.91
N ILE A 112 -6.76 0.44 -10.18
CA ILE A 112 -5.76 1.13 -9.37
C ILE A 112 -5.96 2.65 -9.41
N ILE A 113 -6.26 3.23 -10.59
CA ILE A 113 -6.58 4.65 -10.72
C ILE A 113 -7.79 5.02 -9.83
N ALA A 114 -8.86 4.23 -9.89
CA ALA A 114 -10.06 4.48 -9.10
C ALA A 114 -9.79 4.36 -7.59
N ASP A 115 -8.98 3.37 -7.18
CA ASP A 115 -8.58 3.18 -5.79
C ASP A 115 -7.75 4.35 -5.27
N VAL A 116 -6.75 4.80 -6.04
CA VAL A 116 -5.90 5.95 -5.68
C VAL A 116 -6.76 7.21 -5.56
N ALA A 117 -7.66 7.47 -6.51
CA ALA A 117 -8.56 8.61 -6.44
C ALA A 117 -9.49 8.57 -5.20
N ALA A 118 -9.96 7.38 -4.81
CA ALA A 118 -10.76 7.21 -3.60
C ALA A 118 -9.94 7.50 -2.33
N VAL A 119 -8.67 7.10 -2.30
CA VAL A 119 -7.74 7.43 -1.20
C VAL A 119 -7.45 8.92 -1.16
N GLU A 120 -7.16 9.56 -2.29
CA GLU A 120 -6.95 11.02 -2.35
C GLU A 120 -8.16 11.78 -1.82
N LYS A 121 -9.37 11.35 -2.21
CA LYS A 121 -10.64 11.93 -1.72
C LYS A 121 -10.82 11.75 -0.21
N TYR A 122 -10.33 10.66 0.38
CA TYR A 122 -10.39 10.46 1.83
C TYR A 122 -9.56 11.50 2.61
N PHE A 123 -8.46 11.98 2.03
CA PHE A 123 -7.58 12.97 2.66
C PHE A 123 -7.91 14.43 2.30
N SER A 124 -8.95 14.66 1.49
CA SER A 124 -9.44 15.99 1.11
C SER A 124 -10.52 16.49 2.06
#